data_AF-A0A957G8M9-F1
#
_entry.id   AF-A0A957G8M9-F1
#
_cell.length_a   1.000
_cell.length_b   1.000
_cell.length_c   1.000
_cell.angle_alpha   90.00
_cell.angle_beta   90.00
_cell.angle_gamma   90.00
#
_symmetry.space_group_name_H-M   'P 1'
#
loop_
_entity.id
_entity.type
_entity.pdbx_description
1 polymer ?
#
loop_
_entity_poly.entity_id
_entity_poly.type
_entity_poly.pdbx_seq_one_letter_code
_entity_poly.pdbx_strand_id
1 'polypeptide(L)'
;RPVALPLPILQKGIGTVRAHFYASFHSGRAAELTPTPPAPVARQTLCQLTQRSRRTQRTYEKRAGVRRQTNWALGPQATPLSEQQCAWQHGRAIFRLTDRKGKHGPAGATYLAWQLPNSYEGPHQTLPIHRQKRTNRRLADLFIKGRTGNGETTLAARPRPRHRRFYQDGRRAVRGYLGTPAADAYWPGHTASRRGRIWHLLPGEQAAK
;
A
#
# COMPACT_ATOMS: atom_id res chain seq x y z
N ARG A 1 -0.76 -10.86 9.54
CA ARG A 1 0.09 -11.85 10.25
C ARG A 1 0.19 -11.44 11.71
N PRO A 2 0.39 -12.38 12.67
CA PRO A 2 0.67 -12.01 14.04
C PRO A 2 1.99 -11.25 14.12
N VAL A 3 2.07 -10.31 15.05
CA VAL A 3 3.17 -9.38 15.19
C VAL A 3 3.59 -9.38 16.65
N ALA A 4 4.89 -9.48 16.90
CA ALA A 4 5.42 -9.38 18.26
C ALA A 4 5.43 -7.91 18.69
N LEU A 5 4.65 -7.57 19.71
CA LEU A 5 4.70 -6.26 20.35
C LEU A 5 5.59 -6.34 21.61
N PRO A 6 6.70 -5.59 21.66
CA PRO A 6 7.55 -5.55 22.85
C PRO A 6 6.80 -5.10 24.11
N LEU A 7 6.86 -5.88 25.19
CA LEU A 7 6.26 -5.52 26.48
C LEU A 7 6.70 -4.15 27.03
N PRO A 8 7.97 -3.71 26.88
CA PRO A 8 8.37 -2.38 27.31
C PRO A 8 7.60 -1.24 26.63
N ILE A 9 7.00 -1.46 25.46
CA ILE A 9 6.15 -0.46 24.79
C ILE A 9 4.82 -0.30 25.54
N LEU A 10 4.29 -1.37 26.11
CA LEU A 10 3.00 -1.36 26.84
C LEU A 10 3.09 -0.59 28.16
N GLN A 11 4.30 -0.43 28.70
CA GLN A 11 4.57 0.36 29.91
C GLN A 11 4.75 1.86 29.62
N LYS A 12 4.79 2.26 28.34
CA LYS A 12 4.92 3.68 27.96
C LYS A 12 3.57 4.39 28.01
N GLY A 13 3.60 5.73 27.93
CA GLY A 13 2.39 6.54 27.87
C GLY A 13 1.41 6.10 26.77
N ILE A 14 0.11 6.25 27.04
CA ILE A 14 -0.98 5.73 26.18
C ILE A 14 -0.88 6.15 24.71
N GLY A 15 -0.33 7.33 24.44
CA GLY A 15 -0.11 7.82 23.08
C GLY A 15 0.92 7.01 22.29
N THR A 16 1.92 6.44 22.96
CA THR A 16 2.94 5.55 22.37
C THR A 16 2.35 4.16 22.15
N VAL A 17 1.63 3.64 23.14
CA VAL A 17 0.92 2.35 23.04
C VAL A 17 -0.03 2.34 21.83
N ARG A 18 -0.87 3.37 21.69
CA ARG A 18 -1.78 3.54 20.54
C ARG A 18 -1.04 3.59 19.20
N ALA A 19 0.11 4.28 19.16
CA ALA A 19 0.91 4.36 17.95
C ALA A 19 1.47 2.99 17.54
N HIS A 20 1.92 2.16 18.49
CA HIS A 20 2.42 0.83 18.19
C HIS A 20 1.32 -0.18 17.86
N PHE A 21 0.13 -0.06 18.44
CA PHE A 21 -1.04 -0.83 17.98
C PHE A 21 -1.47 -0.44 16.57
N TYR A 22 -1.42 0.85 16.22
CA TYR A 22 -1.62 1.26 14.83
C TYR A 22 -0.54 0.68 13.91
N ALA A 23 0.73 0.69 14.34
CA ALA A 23 1.85 0.20 13.54
C ALA A 23 1.86 -1.32 13.35
N SER A 24 1.23 -2.10 14.24
CA SER A 24 1.12 -3.57 14.09
C SER A 24 0.36 -3.96 12.83
N PHE A 25 -0.60 -3.15 12.38
CA PHE A 25 -1.26 -3.34 11.08
C PHE A 25 -0.25 -3.32 9.93
N HIS A 26 0.67 -2.36 9.91
CA HIS A 26 1.68 -2.24 8.85
C HIS A 26 2.73 -3.37 8.95
N SER A 27 3.16 -3.72 10.16
CA SER A 27 4.06 -4.86 10.39
C SER A 27 3.44 -6.18 9.93
N GLY A 28 2.16 -6.41 10.22
CA GLY A 28 1.48 -7.65 9.85
C GLY A 28 1.26 -7.82 8.35
N ARG A 29 1.46 -6.75 7.56
CA ARG A 29 1.43 -6.75 6.09
C ARG A 29 2.82 -6.98 5.48
N ALA A 30 3.90 -6.73 6.23
CA ALA A 30 5.24 -6.98 5.76
C ALA A 30 5.44 -8.49 5.52
N ALA A 31 5.98 -8.81 4.34
CA ALA A 31 6.31 -10.18 4.00
C ALA A 31 7.77 -10.44 4.41
N GLU A 32 8.00 -10.80 5.67
CA GLU A 32 9.35 -11.14 6.19
C GLU A 32 10.07 -12.24 5.38
N LEU A 33 9.31 -13.04 4.63
CA LEU A 33 9.75 -14.19 3.82
C LEU A 33 9.74 -13.93 2.30
N THR A 34 9.50 -12.69 1.85
CA THR A 34 9.45 -12.40 0.42
C THR A 34 10.19 -11.09 0.16
N PRO A 35 11.12 -11.01 -0.80
CA PRO A 35 11.89 -9.79 -1.10
C PRO A 35 11.04 -8.62 -1.64
N THR A 36 9.72 -8.72 -1.56
CA THR A 36 8.78 -7.89 -2.29
C THR A 36 8.00 -6.99 -1.32
N PRO A 37 7.92 -5.67 -1.58
CA PRO A 37 7.09 -4.77 -0.78
C PRO A 37 5.63 -5.21 -0.69
N PRO A 38 4.96 -4.97 0.46
CA PRO A 38 3.52 -5.15 0.57
C PRO A 38 2.77 -4.23 -0.40
N ALA A 39 1.57 -4.68 -0.82
CA ALA A 39 0.71 -3.90 -1.69
C ALA A 39 0.49 -2.49 -1.11
N PRO A 40 0.61 -1.43 -1.93
CA PRO A 40 0.50 -0.07 -1.44
C PRO A 40 -0.95 0.23 -1.01
N VAL A 41 -1.12 1.14 -0.04
CA VAL A 41 -2.44 1.51 0.51
C VAL A 41 -2.60 3.02 0.56
N ALA A 42 -3.76 3.49 0.10
CA ALA A 42 -4.02 4.92 0.05
C ALA A 42 -4.26 5.45 1.47
N ARG A 43 -3.78 6.67 1.72
CA ARG A 43 -3.98 7.34 3.00
C ARG A 43 -5.46 7.47 3.35
N GLN A 44 -6.30 7.75 2.35
CA GLN A 44 -7.75 7.82 2.53
C GLN A 44 -8.35 6.48 2.97
N THR A 45 -7.90 5.37 2.39
CA THR A 45 -8.29 4.02 2.83
C THR A 45 -7.90 3.78 4.28
N LEU A 46 -6.68 4.17 4.70
CA LEU A 46 -6.28 4.07 6.11
C LEU A 46 -7.18 4.93 7.03
N CYS A 47 -7.58 6.13 6.60
CA CYS A 47 -8.51 6.97 7.36
C CYS A 47 -9.87 6.29 7.53
N GLN A 48 -10.41 5.69 6.46
CA GLN A 48 -11.67 4.95 6.50
C GLN A 48 -11.60 3.72 7.41
N LEU A 49 -10.49 2.95 7.34
CA LEU A 49 -10.33 1.74 8.13
C LEU A 49 -10.09 2.04 9.62
N THR A 50 -9.29 3.05 9.92
CA THR A 50 -8.88 3.34 11.31
C THR A 50 -9.73 4.40 11.99
N GLN A 51 -10.60 5.10 11.24
CA GLN A 51 -11.36 6.26 11.69
C GLN A 51 -10.48 7.34 12.34
N ARG A 52 -9.23 7.46 11.86
CA ARG A 52 -8.27 8.47 12.32
C ARG A 52 -7.91 9.43 11.20
N SER A 53 -7.74 10.70 11.56
CA SER A 53 -7.33 11.74 10.63
C SER A 53 -5.91 11.47 10.08
N ARG A 54 -5.61 12.05 8.92
CA ARG A 54 -4.28 11.98 8.30
C ARG A 54 -3.18 12.49 9.24
N ARG A 55 -3.47 13.56 10.01
CA ARG A 55 -2.53 14.16 10.96
C ARG A 55 -2.20 13.18 12.09
N THR A 56 -3.22 12.60 12.72
CA THR A 56 -3.04 11.63 13.82
C THR A 56 -2.27 10.41 13.35
N GLN A 57 -2.58 9.89 12.15
CA GLN A 57 -1.83 8.76 11.59
C GLN A 57 -0.35 9.09 11.37
N ARG A 58 -0.01 10.28 10.83
CA ARG A 58 1.40 10.70 10.69
C ARG A 58 2.11 10.80 12.03
N THR A 59 1.42 11.30 13.06
CA THR A 59 1.96 11.33 14.43
C THR A 59 2.23 9.93 14.95
N TYR A 60 1.31 8.98 14.75
CA TYR A 60 1.50 7.58 15.16
C TYR A 60 2.62 6.91 14.37
N GLU A 61 2.67 7.10 13.06
CA GLU A 61 3.75 6.60 12.20
C GLU A 61 5.11 7.08 12.69
N LYS A 62 5.25 8.39 12.98
CA LYS A 62 6.50 8.96 13.52
C LYS A 62 6.85 8.38 14.89
N ARG A 63 5.88 8.29 15.79
CA ARG A 63 6.09 7.79 17.16
C ARG A 63 6.50 6.32 17.20
N ALA A 64 5.88 5.49 16.36
CA ALA A 64 6.16 4.06 16.32
C ALA A 64 7.34 3.70 15.40
N GLY A 65 7.83 4.63 14.57
CA GLY A 65 8.90 4.36 13.61
C GLY A 65 8.43 3.63 12.35
N VAL A 66 7.18 3.82 11.93
CA VAL A 66 6.66 3.26 10.67
C VAL A 66 7.37 3.95 9.50
N ARG A 67 7.98 3.15 8.63
CA ARG A 67 8.61 3.63 7.40
C ARG A 67 7.56 3.79 6.31
N ARG A 68 7.55 4.94 5.66
CA ARG A 68 6.63 5.27 4.56
C ARG A 68 7.41 5.50 3.29
N GLN A 69 7.07 4.77 2.24
CA GLN A 69 7.60 4.97 0.89
C GLN A 69 6.52 5.59 0.00
N THR A 70 6.82 6.75 -0.58
CA THR A 70 5.96 7.36 -1.61
C THR A 70 6.16 6.61 -2.92
N ASN A 71 5.08 6.37 -3.65
CA ASN A 71 5.10 5.67 -4.92
C ASN A 71 4.58 6.57 -6.04
N TRP A 72 5.21 6.48 -7.21
CA TRP A 72 4.82 7.20 -8.41
C TRP A 72 4.73 6.24 -9.58
N ALA A 73 3.74 6.44 -10.44
CA ALA A 73 3.71 5.83 -11.76
C ALA A 73 4.31 6.79 -12.78
N LEU A 74 5.04 6.23 -13.75
CA LEU A 74 5.44 6.95 -14.95
C LEU A 74 4.47 6.63 -16.08
N GLY A 75 4.05 7.66 -16.79
CA GLY A 75 3.26 7.60 -18.00
C GLY A 75 4.07 8.03 -19.24
N PRO A 76 3.39 8.44 -20.31
CA PRO A 76 4.02 8.80 -21.57
C PRO A 76 4.89 10.07 -21.44
N GLN A 77 5.69 10.34 -22.47
CA GLN A 77 6.46 11.57 -22.59
C GLN A 77 5.51 12.79 -22.60
N ALA A 78 5.89 13.85 -21.90
CA ALA A 78 5.08 15.04 -21.73
C ALA A 78 4.93 15.79 -23.06
N THR A 79 3.71 15.76 -23.59
CA THR A 79 3.23 16.54 -24.74
C THR A 79 1.88 17.14 -24.37
N PRO A 80 1.44 18.25 -24.99
CA PRO A 80 0.14 18.86 -24.65
C PRO A 80 -1.03 17.88 -24.76
N LEU A 81 -1.01 17.00 -25.76
CA LEU A 81 -2.02 15.97 -25.98
C LEU A 81 -1.97 14.87 -24.91
N SER A 82 -0.78 14.34 -24.59
CA SER A 82 -0.65 13.33 -23.54
C SER A 82 -0.99 13.87 -22.16
N GLU A 83 -0.73 15.16 -21.90
CA GLU A 83 -1.08 15.84 -20.65
C GLU A 83 -2.57 15.87 -20.44
N GLN A 84 -3.33 16.27 -21.45
CA GLN A 84 -4.79 16.25 -21.40
C GLN A 84 -5.29 14.82 -21.19
N GLN A 85 -4.84 13.85 -21.99
CA GLN A 85 -5.25 12.45 -21.87
C GLN A 85 -4.97 11.88 -20.47
N CYS A 86 -3.75 12.07 -19.94
CA CYS A 86 -3.40 11.63 -18.60
C CYS A 86 -4.19 12.36 -17.52
N ALA A 87 -4.47 13.66 -17.67
CA ALA A 87 -5.29 14.41 -16.73
C ALA A 87 -6.73 13.87 -16.68
N TRP A 88 -7.29 13.47 -17.83
CA TRP A 88 -8.59 12.80 -17.92
C TRP A 88 -8.60 11.44 -17.22
N GLN A 89 -7.54 10.65 -17.42
CA GLN A 89 -7.48 9.27 -16.92
C GLN A 89 -7.11 9.18 -15.43
N HIS A 90 -6.17 10.01 -14.96
CA HIS A 90 -5.59 9.93 -13.63
C HIS A 90 -5.95 11.11 -12.72
N GLY A 91 -6.63 12.12 -13.28
CA GLY A 91 -7.06 13.33 -12.58
C GLY A 91 -6.03 14.44 -12.60
N ARG A 92 -6.35 15.53 -11.90
CA ARG A 92 -5.55 16.78 -11.88
C ARG A 92 -4.19 16.69 -11.19
N ALA A 93 -3.87 15.58 -10.53
CA ALA A 93 -2.64 15.41 -9.76
C ALA A 93 -1.48 14.79 -10.57
N ILE A 94 -1.47 15.00 -11.89
CA ILE A 94 -0.34 14.66 -12.75
C ILE A 94 0.74 15.76 -12.66
N PHE A 95 2.00 15.37 -12.78
CA PHE A 95 3.15 16.29 -12.77
C PHE A 95 4.22 15.82 -13.74
N ARG A 96 5.07 16.76 -14.18
CA ARG A 96 6.20 16.47 -15.07
C ARG A 96 7.39 15.94 -14.27
N LEU A 97 7.96 14.81 -14.69
CA LEU A 97 9.17 14.22 -14.14
C LEU A 97 10.24 14.14 -15.24
N THR A 98 11.31 14.93 -15.09
CA THR A 98 12.45 14.90 -16.01
C THR A 98 13.46 13.83 -15.61
N ASP A 99 13.69 12.87 -16.49
CA ASP A 99 14.69 11.83 -16.31
C ASP A 99 16.07 12.29 -16.79
N ARG A 100 16.76 13.06 -15.94
CA ARG A 100 18.09 13.59 -16.25
C ARG A 100 19.16 12.51 -16.49
N LYS A 101 18.95 11.28 -15.99
CA LYS A 101 19.95 10.20 -16.04
C LYS A 101 19.64 9.14 -17.09
N GLY A 102 18.51 9.24 -17.80
CA GLY A 102 18.09 8.27 -18.80
C GLY A 102 17.84 6.86 -18.22
N LYS A 103 17.33 6.77 -17.00
CA LYS A 103 17.03 5.49 -16.34
C LYS A 103 15.73 4.84 -16.81
N HIS A 104 14.84 5.63 -17.39
CA HIS A 104 13.48 5.26 -17.77
C HIS A 104 13.21 5.50 -19.26
N GLY A 105 14.20 6.02 -19.99
CA GLY A 105 14.19 6.28 -21.43
C GLY A 105 15.34 7.21 -21.82
N PRO A 106 15.24 7.98 -22.90
CA PRO A 106 16.30 8.90 -23.30
C PRO A 106 16.63 9.92 -22.21
N ALA A 107 17.93 10.14 -21.99
CA ALA A 107 18.40 11.10 -20.99
C ALA A 107 17.89 12.52 -21.30
N GLY A 108 17.36 13.19 -20.29
CA GLY A 108 16.77 14.52 -20.41
C GLY A 108 15.30 14.54 -20.81
N ALA A 109 14.70 13.39 -21.17
CA ALA A 109 13.28 13.32 -21.49
C ALA A 109 12.40 13.64 -20.27
N THR A 110 11.26 14.26 -20.53
CA THR A 110 10.28 14.60 -19.50
C THR A 110 9.03 13.76 -19.68
N TYR A 111 8.63 13.07 -18.62
CA TYR A 111 7.48 12.18 -18.58
C TYR A 111 6.37 12.76 -17.71
N LEU A 112 5.15 12.32 -17.96
CA LEU A 112 4.05 12.54 -17.04
C LEU A 112 4.11 11.50 -15.93
N ALA A 113 3.88 11.94 -14.70
CA ALA A 113 3.88 11.08 -13.53
C ALA A 113 2.71 11.43 -12.63
N TRP A 114 2.24 10.46 -11.85
CA TRP A 114 1.20 10.68 -10.85
C TRP A 114 1.47 9.88 -9.58
N GLN A 115 0.88 10.35 -8.49
CA GLN A 115 1.02 9.71 -7.20
C GLN A 115 0.20 8.42 -7.12
N LEU A 116 0.88 7.33 -6.77
CA LEU A 116 0.25 6.07 -6.38
C LEU A 116 0.07 6.01 -4.85
N PRO A 117 -0.77 5.08 -4.36
CA PRO A 117 -0.83 4.79 -2.94
C PRO A 117 0.56 4.49 -2.35
N ASN A 118 0.79 4.86 -1.10
CA ASN A 118 2.10 4.68 -0.46
C ASN A 118 2.30 3.23 0.01
N SER A 119 3.55 2.80 0.09
CA SER A 119 3.91 1.58 0.81
C SER A 119 4.28 1.94 2.25
N TYR A 120 3.91 1.06 3.18
CA TYR A 120 4.18 1.22 4.61
C TYR A 120 4.85 -0.04 5.12
N GLU A 121 5.85 0.14 5.97
CA GLU A 121 6.59 -0.92 6.64
C GLU A 121 6.56 -0.63 8.14
N GLY A 122 6.00 -1.56 8.91
CA GLY A 122 5.92 -1.44 10.35
C GLY A 122 7.23 -1.87 11.04
N PRO A 123 7.48 -1.39 12.26
CA PRO A 123 8.74 -1.59 12.99
C PRO A 123 8.86 -2.98 13.65
N HIS A 124 7.75 -3.70 13.77
CA HIS A 124 7.67 -4.92 14.57
C HIS A 124 7.89 -6.18 13.73
N GLN A 125 8.55 -7.16 14.35
CA GLN A 125 8.81 -8.48 13.78
C GLN A 125 7.51 -9.27 13.57
N THR A 126 7.41 -9.99 12.45
CA THR A 126 6.27 -10.90 12.24
C THR A 126 6.53 -12.25 12.86
N LEU A 127 5.47 -12.88 13.39
CA LEU A 127 5.59 -14.21 13.98
C LEU A 127 5.18 -15.29 12.96
N PRO A 128 5.84 -16.47 12.98
CA PRO A 128 5.53 -17.56 12.08
C PRO A 128 4.11 -18.10 12.33
N ILE A 129 3.44 -18.49 11.24
CA ILE A 129 2.04 -18.91 11.28
C ILE A 129 1.85 -20.24 12.02
N HIS A 130 2.83 -21.15 11.98
CA HIS A 130 2.68 -22.52 12.48
C HIS A 130 2.46 -22.65 14.00
N ARG A 131 2.89 -21.69 14.83
CA ARG A 131 2.63 -21.73 16.29
C ARG A 131 1.27 -21.14 16.70
N GLN A 132 0.48 -20.64 15.75
CA GLN A 132 -0.80 -19.97 16.02
C GLN A 132 -1.81 -20.92 16.65
N LYS A 133 -1.99 -22.15 16.13
CA LYS A 133 -3.00 -23.08 16.66
C LYS A 133 -2.78 -23.41 18.13
N ARG A 134 -1.52 -23.64 18.53
CA ARG A 134 -1.14 -23.93 19.92
C ARG A 134 -1.28 -22.70 20.83
N THR A 135 -0.86 -21.53 20.35
CA THR A 135 -0.96 -20.27 21.10
C THR A 135 -2.40 -19.82 21.27
N ASN A 136 -3.21 -19.85 20.19
CA ASN A 136 -4.63 -19.53 20.24
C ASN A 136 -5.43 -20.51 21.09
N ARG A 137 -5.08 -21.81 21.13
CA ARG A 137 -5.68 -22.75 22.10
C ARG A 137 -5.40 -22.33 23.54
N ARG A 138 -4.15 -21.99 23.87
CA ARG A 138 -3.77 -21.49 25.21
C ARG A 138 -4.44 -20.17 25.58
N LEU A 139 -4.70 -19.31 24.60
CA LEU A 139 -5.39 -18.03 24.79
C LEU A 139 -6.92 -18.17 24.82
N ALA A 140 -7.47 -19.18 24.14
CA ALA A 140 -8.91 -19.49 24.16
C ALA A 140 -9.35 -19.97 25.55
N ASP A 141 -8.51 -20.73 26.25
CA ASP A 141 -8.75 -21.12 27.64
C ASP A 141 -8.74 -19.93 28.62
N LEU A 142 -8.19 -18.78 28.22
CA LEU A 142 -8.22 -17.52 28.98
C LEU A 142 -9.44 -16.64 28.63
N PHE A 143 -10.24 -17.02 27.63
CA PHE A 143 -11.44 -16.30 27.19
C PHE A 143 -12.70 -17.09 27.52
N ILE A 144 -13.11 -17.07 28.79
CA ILE A 144 -14.43 -17.55 29.21
C ILE A 144 -15.16 -16.45 29.99
N LYS A 145 -16.35 -16.09 29.46
CA LYS A 145 -17.44 -15.23 29.96
C LYS A 145 -17.37 -13.73 29.66
N GLY A 146 -18.11 -13.32 28.62
CA GLY A 146 -18.77 -12.00 28.58
C GLY A 146 -18.80 -11.31 27.21
N ARG A 147 -19.95 -11.39 26.53
CA ARG A 147 -20.44 -10.57 25.39
C ARG A 147 -19.78 -10.75 24.01
N THR A 148 -20.42 -11.57 23.19
CA THR A 148 -20.31 -11.51 21.72
C THR A 148 -21.58 -10.83 21.20
N GLY A 149 -21.47 -9.58 20.75
CA GLY A 149 -22.53 -8.91 20.00
C GLY A 149 -22.41 -9.26 18.53
N ASN A 150 -23.48 -9.77 17.92
CA ASN A 150 -23.56 -10.04 16.49
C ASN A 150 -23.72 -8.71 15.74
N GLY A 151 -22.68 -8.28 15.04
CA GLY A 151 -22.73 -7.15 14.13
C GLY A 151 -22.25 -7.59 12.76
N GLU A 152 -23.09 -8.32 12.02
CA GLU A 152 -22.88 -8.48 10.58
C GLU A 152 -23.15 -7.14 9.90
N THR A 153 -22.09 -6.48 9.44
CA THR A 153 -22.22 -5.38 8.48
C THR A 153 -21.94 -5.93 7.09
N THR A 154 -23.00 -6.25 6.37
CA THR A 154 -22.99 -6.53 4.94
C THR A 154 -22.47 -5.29 4.21
N LEU A 155 -21.21 -5.33 3.77
CA LEU A 155 -20.62 -4.27 2.95
C LEU A 155 -21.26 -4.31 1.56
N ALA A 156 -22.27 -3.46 1.37
CA ALA A 156 -22.92 -3.19 0.11
C ALA A 156 -21.89 -2.93 -1.02
N ALA A 157 -22.17 -3.53 -2.17
CA ALA A 157 -21.38 -3.43 -3.39
C ALA A 157 -21.11 -1.96 -3.76
N ARG A 158 -19.89 -1.50 -3.52
CA ARG A 158 -19.41 -0.22 -4.03
C ARG A 158 -19.29 -0.29 -5.55
N PRO A 159 -19.65 0.78 -6.29
CA PRO A 159 -19.36 0.88 -7.72
C PRO A 159 -17.85 0.69 -7.92
N ARG A 160 -17.47 -0.23 -8.81
CA ARG A 160 -16.08 -0.65 -9.02
C ARG A 160 -15.32 0.47 -9.77
N PRO A 161 -14.44 1.27 -9.11
CA PRO A 161 -13.53 2.12 -9.87
C PRO A 161 -12.63 1.22 -10.71
N ARG A 162 -12.26 1.64 -11.93
CA ARG A 162 -11.29 0.95 -12.82
C ARG A 162 -10.20 0.28 -11.96
N HIS A 163 -10.20 -1.05 -11.95
CA HIS A 163 -9.52 -1.84 -10.93
C HIS A 163 -8.00 -1.71 -11.08
N ARG A 164 -7.37 -0.78 -10.36
CA ARG A 164 -5.91 -0.73 -10.27
C ARG A 164 -5.44 -1.97 -9.51
N ARG A 165 -4.64 -2.82 -10.14
CA ARG A 165 -4.07 -4.02 -9.53
C ARG A 165 -2.58 -3.81 -9.31
N PHE A 166 -2.15 -4.03 -8.07
CA PHE A 166 -0.74 -3.92 -7.69
C PHE A 166 -0.14 -5.31 -7.55
N TYR A 167 0.90 -5.55 -8.33
CA TYR A 167 1.60 -6.82 -8.39
C TYR A 167 2.97 -6.71 -7.75
N GLN A 168 3.49 -7.88 -7.40
CA GLN A 168 4.78 -8.05 -6.75
C GLN A 168 5.94 -7.83 -7.72
N ASP A 169 5.77 -8.28 -8.96
CA ASP A 169 6.76 -8.19 -10.04
C ASP A 169 6.06 -8.05 -11.39
N GLY A 170 6.83 -7.74 -12.43
CA GLY A 170 6.31 -7.58 -13.79
C GLY A 170 5.74 -8.86 -14.38
N ARG A 171 6.30 -10.04 -14.07
CA ARG A 171 5.81 -11.33 -14.60
C ARG A 171 4.39 -11.63 -14.12
N ARG A 172 4.12 -11.40 -12.84
CA ARG A 172 2.79 -11.54 -12.24
C ARG A 172 1.83 -10.45 -12.72
N ALA A 173 2.33 -9.24 -12.97
CA ALA A 173 1.54 -8.17 -13.56
C ALA A 173 1.05 -8.56 -14.95
N VAL A 174 1.94 -9.02 -15.83
CA VAL A 174 1.60 -9.48 -17.18
C VAL A 174 0.65 -10.68 -17.13
N ARG A 175 0.94 -11.69 -16.31
CA ARG A 175 0.05 -12.86 -16.16
C ARG A 175 -1.35 -12.45 -15.68
N GLY A 176 -1.40 -11.56 -14.70
CA GLY A 176 -2.66 -11.04 -14.16
C GLY A 176 -3.43 -10.16 -15.14
N TYR A 177 -2.72 -9.47 -16.03
CA TYR A 177 -3.29 -8.68 -17.11
C TYR A 177 -3.86 -9.57 -18.22
N LEU A 178 -3.12 -10.60 -18.66
CA LEU A 178 -3.61 -11.56 -19.66
C LEU A 178 -4.92 -12.24 -19.23
N GLY A 179 -5.10 -12.48 -17.93
CA GLY A 179 -6.36 -13.01 -17.39
C GLY A 179 -7.48 -11.96 -17.19
N THR A 180 -7.16 -10.66 -17.17
CA THR A 180 -8.16 -9.58 -17.04
C THR A 180 -7.58 -8.25 -17.57
N PRO A 181 -7.62 -7.98 -18.88
CA PRO A 181 -6.93 -6.83 -19.48
C PRO A 181 -7.61 -5.48 -19.18
N ALA A 182 -8.82 -5.48 -18.62
CA ALA A 182 -9.60 -4.27 -18.31
C ALA A 182 -9.05 -3.43 -17.14
N ALA A 183 -7.95 -3.85 -16.50
CA ALA A 183 -7.43 -3.30 -15.26
C ALA A 183 -5.97 -2.84 -15.42
N ASP A 184 -5.67 -1.60 -15.01
CA ASP A 184 -4.28 -1.14 -14.92
C ASP A 184 -3.48 -2.05 -13.99
N ALA A 185 -2.40 -2.62 -14.52
CA ALA A 185 -1.48 -3.46 -13.75
C ALA A 185 -0.21 -2.66 -13.42
N TYR A 186 0.07 -2.52 -12.13
CA TYR A 186 1.24 -1.81 -11.62
C TYR A 186 2.19 -2.77 -10.92
N TRP A 187 3.50 -2.60 -11.11
CA TRP A 187 4.52 -3.32 -10.33
C TRP A 187 5.70 -2.40 -9.98
N PRO A 188 6.38 -2.64 -8.84
CA PRO A 188 7.49 -1.79 -8.41
C PRO A 188 8.70 -1.98 -9.33
N GLY A 189 9.39 -0.89 -9.66
CA GLY A 189 10.73 -0.95 -10.22
C GLY A 189 11.76 -1.43 -9.18
N HIS A 190 12.90 -1.92 -9.66
CA HIS A 190 13.95 -2.49 -8.81
C HIS A 190 14.58 -1.47 -7.85
N THR A 191 14.59 -0.19 -8.20
CA THR A 191 15.27 0.83 -7.42
C THR A 191 14.29 1.67 -6.60
N ALA A 192 14.49 1.72 -5.29
CA ALA A 192 13.82 2.65 -4.40
C ALA A 192 14.78 3.79 -4.02
N SER A 193 14.31 5.02 -4.00
CA SER A 193 15.07 6.16 -3.49
C SER A 193 14.42 6.73 -2.23
N ARG A 194 15.16 7.56 -1.49
CA ARG A 194 14.60 8.34 -0.36
C ARG A 194 13.43 9.23 -0.77
N ARG A 195 13.38 9.67 -2.03
CA ARG A 195 12.32 10.56 -2.54
C ARG A 195 11.04 9.81 -2.91
N GLY A 196 11.17 8.55 -3.31
CA GLY A 196 10.06 7.74 -3.77
C GLY A 196 10.52 6.51 -4.55
N ARG A 197 9.57 5.63 -4.86
CA ARG A 197 9.75 4.47 -5.73
C ARG A 197 8.91 4.65 -6.99
N ILE A 198 9.52 4.36 -8.13
CA ILE A 198 8.83 4.36 -9.42
C ILE A 198 8.21 3.00 -9.65
N TRP A 199 6.98 3.00 -10.14
CA TRP A 199 6.21 1.84 -10.53
C TRP A 199 5.99 1.87 -12.03
N HIS A 200 6.13 0.70 -12.63
CA HIS A 200 5.80 0.48 -14.03
C HIS A 200 4.29 0.26 -14.17
N LEU A 201 3.78 0.57 -15.35
CA LEU A 201 2.38 0.50 -15.71
C LEU A 201 2.22 -0.33 -16.97
N LEU A 202 1.28 -1.26 -16.93
CA LEU A 202 0.62 -1.82 -18.10
C LEU A 202 -0.82 -1.27 -18.09
N PRO A 203 -1.16 -0.35 -19.00
CA PRO A 203 -2.46 0.31 -18.98
C PRO A 203 -3.55 -0.70 -19.34
N GLY A 204 -4.71 -0.61 -18.66
CA GLY A 204 -5.86 -1.41 -19.02
C GLY A 204 -6.36 -1.12 -20.43
N GLU A 205 -6.64 -2.16 -21.22
CA GLU A 205 -7.33 -2.01 -22.50
C GLU A 205 -8.74 -1.46 -22.25
N GLN A 206 -9.04 -0.31 -22.86
CA GLN A 206 -10.40 0.16 -22.93
C GLN A 206 -11.09 -0.67 -24.00
N ALA A 207 -12.13 -1.43 -23.65
CA ALA A 207 -13.00 -2.03 -24.64
C ALA A 207 -13.44 -0.93 -25.60
N ALA A 208 -13.05 -1.06 -26.87
CA ALA A 208 -13.58 -0.23 -27.94
C ALA A 208 -15.11 -0.36 -27.86
N LYS A 209 -15.79 0.76 -27.64
CA LYS A 209 -17.24 0.84 -27.80
C LYS A 209 -17.55 0.96 -29.27
#